data_AF-A0A2D5YNU6-F1
#
_entry.id   AF-A0A2D5YNU6-F1
#
_cell.length_a   1.000
_cell.length_b   1.000
_cell.length_c   1.000
_cell.angle_alpha   90.00
_cell.angle_beta   90.00
_cell.angle_gamma   90.00
#
_symmetry.space_group_name_H-M   'P 1'
#
loop_
_entity.id
_entity.type
_entity.pdbx_description
1 polymer ?
#
loop_
_entity_poly.entity_id
_entity_poly.type
_entity_poly.pdbx_seq_one_letter_code
_entity_poly.pdbx_strand_id
1 'polypeptide(L)'
;MGKFCRFLFLLFLSTNLYAQTFYIDIEEFNRTEMEFVMEIVDRDYERVMLDCQGFINMVSIEHYDGRRNNLVLDIGECPQIFRSIQKNINNNLPSCLETNLDNRTFNVQSEYCD
;
A
#
# COMPACT_ATOMS: atom_id res chain seq x y z
N MET A 1 10.40 -13.39 -52.83
CA MET A 1 9.58 -13.56 -51.60
C MET A 1 10.49 -13.96 -50.46
N GLY A 2 10.43 -13.31 -49.29
CA GLY A 2 11.05 -13.88 -48.08
C GLY A 2 12.10 -13.05 -47.34
N LYS A 3 11.97 -11.73 -47.19
CA LYS A 3 12.79 -10.95 -46.24
C LYS A 3 12.04 -9.95 -45.35
N PHE A 4 10.72 -9.75 -45.54
CA PHE A 4 9.96 -8.76 -44.78
C PHE A 4 9.21 -9.29 -43.54
N CYS A 5 9.10 -10.60 -43.34
CA CYS A 5 8.32 -11.17 -42.22
C CYS A 5 9.12 -11.50 -40.95
N ARG A 6 10.42 -11.16 -40.85
CA ARG A 6 11.24 -11.53 -39.68
C ARG A 6 11.42 -10.43 -38.64
N PHE A 7 11.03 -9.19 -38.94
CA PHE A 7 11.22 -8.05 -38.04
C PHE A 7 9.97 -7.69 -37.22
N LEU A 8 8.79 -8.22 -37.55
CA LEU A 8 7.54 -7.89 -36.85
C LEU A 8 7.27 -8.74 -35.59
N PHE A 9 8.06 -9.77 -35.34
CA PHE A 9 7.79 -10.72 -34.24
C PHE A 9 8.50 -10.37 -32.91
N LEU A 10 9.35 -9.34 -32.89
CA LEU A 10 10.15 -8.96 -31.72
C LEU A 10 9.58 -7.80 -30.88
N LEU A 11 8.43 -7.22 -31.28
CA LEU A 11 7.84 -6.07 -30.57
C LEU A 11 6.81 -6.44 -29.47
N PHE A 12 6.57 -7.73 -29.22
CA PHE A 12 5.66 -8.18 -28.14
C PHE A 12 6.39 -8.56 -26.84
N LEU A 13 7.72 -8.48 -26.82
CA LEU A 13 8.53 -8.73 -25.63
C LEU A 13 8.99 -7.39 -25.06
N SER A 14 8.24 -6.85 -24.09
CA SER A 14 8.78 -6.22 -22.88
C SER A 14 7.88 -5.10 -22.33
N THR A 15 6.81 -5.46 -21.66
CA THR A 15 6.36 -4.70 -20.48
C THR A 15 5.81 -5.68 -19.47
N ASN A 16 6.70 -6.38 -18.76
CA ASN A 16 6.34 -6.84 -17.43
C ASN A 16 6.28 -5.59 -16.57
N LEU A 17 5.13 -4.93 -16.51
CA LEU A 17 4.83 -3.98 -15.45
C LEU A 17 4.77 -4.82 -14.18
N TYR A 18 5.89 -4.89 -13.47
CA TYR A 18 5.93 -5.54 -12.18
C TYR A 18 5.05 -4.70 -11.27
N ALA A 19 3.89 -5.23 -10.90
CA ALA A 19 2.96 -4.49 -10.07
C ALA A 19 3.64 -4.20 -8.73
N GLN A 20 3.72 -2.93 -8.33
CA GLN A 20 4.37 -2.51 -7.10
C GLN A 20 3.41 -2.76 -5.93
N THR A 21 3.48 -3.98 -5.40
CA THR A 21 2.83 -4.35 -4.14
C THR A 21 3.79 -4.10 -2.99
N PHE A 22 3.30 -3.42 -1.95
CA PHE A 22 3.98 -3.24 -0.67
C PHE A 22 3.22 -4.01 0.39
N TYR A 23 3.97 -4.67 1.26
CA TYR A 23 3.48 -5.25 2.51
C TYR A 23 4.07 -4.40 3.63
N ILE A 24 3.22 -4.01 4.58
CA ILE A 24 3.58 -3.12 5.69
C ILE A 24 3.15 -3.82 6.97
N ASP A 25 4.12 -4.22 7.78
CA ASP A 25 3.88 -4.92 9.03
C ASP A 25 3.60 -3.89 10.13
N ILE A 26 2.39 -3.94 10.67
CA ILE A 26 1.92 -2.93 11.61
C ILE A 26 2.32 -3.36 13.01
N GLU A 27 3.42 -2.77 13.50
CA GLU A 27 3.89 -2.99 14.87
C GLU A 27 3.10 -2.15 15.87
N GLU A 28 2.90 -0.88 15.52
CA GLU A 28 2.12 0.05 16.32
C GLU A 28 1.21 0.91 15.43
N PHE A 29 0.14 1.38 16.05
CA PHE A 29 -0.86 2.20 15.37
C PHE A 29 -1.16 3.43 16.22
N ASN A 30 -0.43 4.49 15.94
CA ASN A 30 -0.38 5.68 16.77
C ASN A 30 -1.29 6.77 16.20
N ARG A 31 -2.12 7.35 17.06
CA ARG A 31 -2.94 8.51 16.70
C ARG A 31 -2.07 9.76 16.68
N THR A 32 -2.22 10.58 15.66
CA THR A 32 -1.63 11.92 15.65
C THR A 32 -2.51 12.92 16.40
N GLU A 33 -2.07 14.19 16.47
CA GLU A 33 -2.87 15.30 16.99
C GLU A 33 -4.14 15.56 16.15
N MET A 34 -4.18 15.05 14.93
CA MET A 34 -5.29 15.16 13.99
C MET A 34 -6.20 13.92 14.10
N GLU A 35 -7.49 14.14 14.37
CA GLU A 35 -8.47 13.06 14.46
C GLU A 35 -8.55 12.29 13.14
N PHE A 36 -8.33 10.98 13.16
CA PHE A 36 -8.35 10.11 11.95
C PHE A 36 -7.13 10.25 11.01
N VAL A 37 -6.04 10.87 11.47
CA VAL A 37 -4.72 10.73 10.87
C VAL A 37 -3.83 9.90 11.79
N MET A 38 -3.27 8.83 11.26
CA MET A 38 -2.57 7.83 12.05
C MET A 38 -1.24 7.47 11.43
N GLU A 39 -0.27 7.22 12.29
CA GLU A 39 1.04 6.70 11.95
C GLU A 39 1.02 5.18 12.18
N ILE A 40 1.32 4.46 11.11
CA ILE A 40 1.58 3.02 11.13
C ILE A 40 3.09 2.87 11.33
N VAL A 41 3.49 2.27 12.45
CA VAL A 41 4.89 1.96 12.74
C VAL A 41 5.22 0.61 12.11
N ASP A 42 6.29 0.59 11.34
CA ASP A 42 6.79 -0.54 10.57
C ASP A 42 8.33 -0.48 10.55
N ARG A 43 9.00 -1.62 10.29
CA ARG A 43 10.48 -1.70 10.28
C ARG A 43 11.11 -1.27 8.96
N ASP A 44 10.41 -1.46 7.85
CA ASP A 44 10.95 -1.36 6.50
C ASP A 44 10.79 0.04 5.89
N TYR A 45 9.87 0.84 6.41
CA TYR A 45 9.63 2.21 5.98
C TYR A 45 10.00 3.23 7.06
N GLU A 46 10.41 4.44 6.65
CA GLU A 46 10.69 5.53 7.58
C GLU A 46 9.40 6.02 8.24
N ARG A 47 8.33 6.10 7.46
CA ARG A 47 7.01 6.50 7.95
C ARG A 47 5.90 5.96 7.05
N VAL A 48 4.84 5.45 7.66
CA VAL A 48 3.58 5.13 6.96
C VAL A 48 2.44 5.90 7.60
N MET A 49 1.69 6.66 6.81
CA MET A 49 0.56 7.48 7.27
C MET A 49 -0.75 7.04 6.64
N LEU A 50 -1.77 6.84 7.47
CA LEU A 50 -3.16 6.66 7.04
C LEU A 50 -3.94 7.94 7.37
N ASP A 51 -4.33 8.68 6.35
CA ASP A 51 -5.13 9.90 6.48
C ASP A 51 -6.57 9.63 6.03
N CYS A 52 -7.49 9.62 7.01
CA CYS A 52 -8.93 9.48 6.79
C CYS A 52 -9.72 10.76 7.14
N GLN A 53 -9.06 11.90 7.38
CA GLN A 53 -9.70 13.14 7.86
C GLN A 53 -9.96 14.16 6.73
N GLY A 54 -9.25 14.03 5.60
CA GLY A 54 -9.27 15.01 4.51
C GLY A 54 -10.40 14.85 3.48
N PHE A 55 -10.40 15.76 2.50
CA PHE A 55 -11.13 15.59 1.24
C PHE A 55 -10.60 14.41 0.40
N ILE A 56 -9.35 14.03 0.64
CA ILE A 56 -8.64 12.94 -0.03
C ILE A 56 -8.18 11.97 1.05
N ASN A 57 -8.75 10.76 1.07
CA ASN A 57 -8.25 9.68 1.90
C ASN A 57 -6.99 9.10 1.25
N MET A 58 -5.96 8.77 2.03
CA MET A 58 -4.76 8.17 1.45
C MET A 58 -3.93 7.34 2.43
N VAL A 59 -3.16 6.41 1.87
CA VAL A 59 -1.96 5.83 2.50
C VAL A 59 -0.74 6.51 1.92
N SER A 60 0.12 7.09 2.75
CA SER A 60 1.43 7.61 2.35
C SER A 60 2.53 6.70 2.90
N ILE A 61 3.47 6.30 2.07
CA ILE A 61 4.62 5.47 2.42
C ILE A 61 5.88 6.27 2.11
N GLU A 62 6.66 6.61 3.15
CA GLU A 62 7.93 7.32 3.08
C GLU A 62 9.07 6.33 3.32
N HIS A 63 10.00 6.26 2.36
CA HIS A 63 11.18 5.42 2.39
C HIS A 63 12.34 6.17 3.05
N TYR A 64 13.27 5.47 3.70
CA TYR A 64 14.47 6.07 4.30
C TYR A 64 15.39 6.82 3.33
N ASP A 65 15.21 6.64 2.02
CA ASP A 65 15.90 7.39 0.96
C ASP A 65 15.18 8.69 0.56
N GLY A 66 14.09 9.04 1.26
CA GLY A 66 13.24 10.19 1.01
C GLY A 66 12.22 10.01 -0.12
N ARG A 67 12.13 8.84 -0.76
CA ARG A 67 11.06 8.56 -1.74
C ARG A 67 9.73 8.42 -1.04
N ARG A 68 8.68 8.96 -1.66
CA ARG A 68 7.31 8.88 -1.15
C ARG A 68 6.37 8.29 -2.19
N ASN A 69 5.60 7.29 -1.78
CA ASN A 69 4.49 6.75 -2.55
C ASN A 69 3.18 7.09 -1.86
N ASN A 70 2.16 7.45 -2.64
CA ASN A 70 0.83 7.74 -2.10
C ASN A 70 -0.20 6.90 -2.85
N LEU A 71 -1.05 6.21 -2.09
CA LEU A 71 -2.24 5.54 -2.58
C LEU A 71 -3.46 6.35 -2.16
N VAL A 72 -4.17 6.94 -3.12
CA VAL A 72 -5.46 7.59 -2.86
C VAL A 72 -6.50 6.50 -2.66
N LEU A 73 -7.25 6.62 -1.58
CA LEU A 73 -8.29 5.70 -1.16
C LEU A 73 -9.68 6.30 -1.44
N ASP A 74 -10.64 5.43 -1.72
CA ASP A 74 -12.04 5.82 -1.78
C ASP A 74 -12.62 6.13 -0.39
N ILE A 75 -13.80 6.75 -0.37
CA ILE A 75 -14.46 7.23 0.85
C ILE A 75 -14.70 6.13 1.91
N GLY A 76 -14.94 4.90 1.46
CA GLY A 76 -15.20 3.76 2.33
C GLY A 76 -13.97 2.96 2.73
N GLU A 77 -12.85 3.13 2.03
CA GLU A 77 -11.67 2.28 2.16
C GLU A 77 -10.84 2.64 3.38
N CYS A 78 -10.60 3.94 3.60
CA CYS A 78 -9.82 4.40 4.76
C CYS A 78 -10.46 4.00 6.10
N PRO A 79 -11.78 4.18 6.32
CA PRO A 79 -12.44 3.68 7.52
C PRO A 79 -12.39 2.16 7.65
N GLN A 80 -12.38 1.41 6.54
CA GLN A 80 -12.27 -0.05 6.56
C GLN A 80 -10.87 -0.49 6.99
N ILE A 81 -9.81 0.09 6.40
CA ILE A 81 -8.41 -0.15 6.81
C ILE A 81 -8.26 0.13 8.30
N PHE A 82 -8.69 1.33 8.74
CA PHE A 82 -8.66 1.75 10.14
C PHE A 82 -9.31 0.72 11.07
N ARG A 83 -10.55 0.32 10.78
CA ARG A 83 -11.30 -0.62 11.62
C ARG A 83 -10.66 -2.00 11.64
N SER A 84 -10.12 -2.47 10.51
CA SER A 84 -9.47 -3.77 10.42
C SER A 84 -8.18 -3.81 11.25
N ILE A 85 -7.32 -2.79 11.11
CA ILE A 85 -6.10 -2.67 11.90
C ILE A 85 -6.43 -2.59 13.39
N GLN A 86 -7.36 -1.71 13.76
CA GLN A 86 -7.76 -1.53 15.16
C GLN A 86 -8.38 -2.81 15.74
N LYS A 87 -9.17 -3.56 14.96
CA LYS A 87 -9.69 -4.85 15.36
C LYS A 87 -8.58 -5.87 15.60
N ASN A 88 -7.58 -5.96 14.73
CA ASN A 88 -6.47 -6.91 14.89
C ASN A 88 -5.66 -6.59 16.15
N ILE A 89 -5.28 -5.32 16.34
CA ILE A 89 -4.54 -4.85 17.52
C ILE A 89 -5.33 -5.14 18.81
N ASN A 90 -6.61 -4.80 18.87
CA ASN A 90 -7.45 -5.04 20.05
C ASN A 90 -7.60 -6.53 20.40
N ASN A 91 -7.44 -7.43 19.41
CA ASN A 91 -7.51 -8.87 19.59
C ASN A 91 -6.14 -9.53 19.77
N ASN A 92 -5.05 -8.74 19.87
CA ASN A 92 -3.66 -9.22 19.87
C ASN A 92 -3.34 -10.13 18.67
N LEU A 93 -3.87 -9.79 17.49
CA LEU A 93 -3.57 -10.45 16.23
C LEU A 93 -2.58 -9.62 15.42
N PRO A 94 -1.65 -10.26 14.67
CA PRO A 94 -0.79 -9.55 13.75
C PRO A 94 -1.62 -8.89 12.65
N SER A 95 -1.11 -7.79 12.09
CA SER A 95 -1.81 -7.02 11.07
C SER A 95 -0.82 -6.54 10.02
N CYS A 96 -0.99 -6.97 8.78
CA CYS A 96 -0.24 -6.47 7.63
C CYS A 96 -1.18 -5.68 6.72
N LEU A 97 -0.72 -4.52 6.25
CA LEU A 97 -1.38 -3.75 5.21
C LEU A 97 -0.69 -4.04 3.88
N GLU A 98 -1.39 -4.76 3.01
CA GLU A 98 -1.02 -4.94 1.61
C GLU A 98 -1.55 -3.75 0.81
N THR A 99 -0.69 -3.08 0.04
CA THR A 99 -1.08 -2.04 -0.91
C THR A 99 -0.49 -2.33 -2.28
N ASN A 100 -1.32 -2.27 -3.32
CA ASN A 100 -0.87 -2.37 -4.70
C ASN A 100 -1.15 -1.05 -5.41
N LEU A 101 -0.08 -0.32 -5.76
CA LEU A 101 -0.22 1.02 -6.34
C LEU A 101 -0.76 1.00 -7.76
N ASP A 102 -0.44 -0.03 -8.53
CA ASP A 102 -0.83 -0.13 -9.94
C ASP A 102 -2.32 -0.46 -10.10
N ASN A 103 -2.81 -1.39 -9.28
CA ASN A 103 -4.21 -1.79 -9.25
C ASN A 103 -5.07 -0.95 -8.31
N ARG A 104 -4.43 -0.06 -7.53
CA ARG A 104 -5.06 0.77 -6.49
C ARG A 104 -5.89 -0.04 -5.51
N THR A 105 -5.37 -1.18 -5.09
CA THR A 105 -6.05 -2.07 -4.15
C THR A 105 -5.32 -2.08 -2.81
N PHE A 106 -6.07 -2.33 -1.74
CA PHE A 106 -5.52 -2.56 -0.42
C PHE A 106 -6.13 -3.82 0.19
N ASN A 107 -5.44 -4.40 1.16
CA ASN A 107 -5.97 -5.47 1.99
C ASN A 107 -5.35 -5.42 3.38
N VAL A 108 -6.11 -5.79 4.40
CA VAL A 108 -5.59 -5.93 5.77
C VAL A 108 -5.74 -7.38 6.17
N GLN A 109 -4.63 -8.10 6.24
CA GLN A 109 -4.61 -9.53 6.55
C GLN A 109 -3.56 -9.83 7.61
N SER A 110 -3.88 -10.78 8.48
CA SER A 110 -2.94 -11.27 9.50
C SER A 110 -1.97 -12.32 8.96
N GLU A 111 -2.30 -12.94 7.81
CA GLU A 111 -1.62 -14.13 7.29
C GLU A 111 -0.34 -13.82 6.47
N TYR A 112 -0.08 -12.56 6.15
CA TYR A 112 1.07 -12.14 5.34
C TYR A 112 2.13 -11.35 6.11
N CYS A 113 2.04 -11.31 7.44
CA CYS A 113 3.10 -10.72 8.28
C CYS A 113 4.14 -11.81 8.57
N ASP A 114 5.43 -11.52 8.35
CA ASP A 114 6.56 -12.44 8.62
C ASP A 114 7.13 -12.28 10.05
#